data_AF-A0A2E7MX05-F1
#
_entry.id   AF-A0A2E7MX05-F1
#
_cell.length_a   1.000
_cell.length_b   1.000
_cell.length_c   1.000
_cell.angle_alpha   90.00
_cell.angle_beta   90.00
_cell.angle_gamma   90.00
#
_symmetry.space_group_name_H-M   'P 1'
#
loop_
_entity.id
_entity.type
_entity.pdbx_description
1 polymer ?
#
loop_
_entity_poly.entity_id
_entity_poly.type
_entity_poly.pdbx_seq_one_letter_code
_entity_poly.pdbx_strand_id
1 'polypeptide(L)'
;MVPVWDGWEEWDGQKFHRFKTSSQSWFYQTFKHTELHPHLFNWMLKNDYTKKDVQACKALPNWKLSTNVCINAKMLLDGMPDFNKKEDEYWQSLAGTMGEVRPVTVHMKKSIQEWIEEGSTLLKNKKVEEKKKADVYVPSIQERIREQASMASEDIDVWLDEFVTNKDGFDPKGFDFKRHFQQKGVTQAHARKIIKFYEGELEEFRDLLKIPTASQLSKMDEKDADWWEQLKEGYSHLSKKDVQKFISALESLVEACNYVIDTSKATRKPRKTKPKSADKLVEKLKFAKTNDKYKLASIVPTEIVGANELWVFNVKTRKIGKYIASNIDPQGMKRAGSGLSVKGTTIQGFHEENSIQKTLRKPDEQLKEFKGAGKVALRKFLDEIKTTDTKLNGRINLDTILLKVSG
;
A
#
# COMPACT_ATOMS: atom_id res chain seq x y z
N MET A 1 30.34 -28.82 -2.57
CA MET A 1 29.51 -29.31 -3.70
C MET A 1 28.16 -29.72 -3.11
N VAL A 2 27.05 -29.40 -3.77
CA VAL A 2 25.71 -29.81 -3.30
C VAL A 2 25.62 -31.34 -3.41
N PRO A 3 25.12 -32.07 -2.39
CA PRO A 3 24.94 -33.50 -2.49
C PRO A 3 23.95 -33.87 -3.60
N VAL A 4 24.34 -34.81 -4.46
CA VAL A 4 23.52 -35.35 -5.56
C VAL A 4 23.47 -36.86 -5.41
N TRP A 5 22.28 -37.44 -5.51
CA TRP A 5 22.03 -38.87 -5.28
C TRP A 5 22.15 -39.73 -6.55
N ASP A 6 22.61 -39.18 -7.66
CA ASP A 6 22.72 -39.88 -8.94
C ASP A 6 23.69 -41.07 -8.85
N GLY A 7 23.26 -42.24 -9.35
CA GLY A 7 24.06 -43.46 -9.36
C GLY A 7 24.24 -44.12 -7.99
N TRP A 8 23.36 -43.82 -7.02
CA TRP A 8 23.38 -44.44 -5.70
C TRP A 8 23.17 -45.96 -5.76
N GLU A 9 22.49 -46.47 -6.80
CA GLU A 9 22.23 -47.90 -6.99
C GLU A 9 23.52 -48.72 -7.07
N GLU A 10 24.58 -48.14 -7.65
CA GLU A 10 25.90 -48.76 -7.83
C GLU A 10 26.80 -48.64 -6.60
N TRP A 11 26.37 -47.91 -5.57
CA TRP A 11 27.18 -47.74 -4.36
C TRP A 11 27.12 -49.01 -3.49
N ASP A 12 28.24 -49.33 -2.86
CA ASP A 12 28.26 -50.27 -1.75
C ASP A 12 27.63 -49.64 -0.48
N GLY A 13 27.35 -50.47 0.51
CA GLY A 13 26.72 -50.04 1.76
C GLY A 13 27.53 -48.99 2.53
N GLN A 14 28.87 -49.10 2.50
CA GLN A 14 29.75 -48.17 3.19
C GLN A 14 29.73 -46.78 2.55
N LYS A 15 29.83 -46.73 1.23
CA LYS A 15 29.79 -45.50 0.43
C LYS A 15 28.44 -44.82 0.58
N PHE A 16 27.33 -45.58 0.50
CA PHE A 16 25.99 -45.04 0.71
C PHE A 16 25.83 -44.45 2.12
N HIS A 17 26.22 -45.20 3.16
CA HIS A 17 26.12 -44.74 4.55
C HIS A 17 26.92 -43.45 4.78
N ARG A 18 28.19 -43.41 4.35
CA ARG A 18 29.04 -42.21 4.46
C ARG A 18 28.49 -41.03 3.67
N PHE A 19 27.96 -41.28 2.47
CA PHE A 19 27.37 -40.22 1.64
C PHE A 19 26.11 -39.65 2.28
N LYS A 20 25.24 -40.50 2.84
CA LYS A 20 24.04 -40.09 3.59
C LYS A 20 24.39 -39.20 4.79
N THR A 21 25.34 -39.63 5.63
CA THR A 21 25.77 -38.85 6.80
C THR A 21 26.41 -37.52 6.40
N SER A 22 27.32 -37.52 5.41
CA SER A 22 27.95 -36.29 4.94
C SER A 22 26.96 -35.33 4.28
N SER A 23 25.96 -35.85 3.56
CA SER A 23 24.86 -35.06 2.99
C SER A 23 24.03 -34.39 4.08
N GLN A 24 23.65 -35.14 5.12
CA GLN A 24 22.93 -34.59 6.27
C GLN A 24 23.73 -33.47 6.95
N SER A 25 25.02 -33.69 7.21
CA SER A 25 25.90 -32.68 7.80
C SER A 25 26.02 -31.45 6.91
N TRP A 26 26.12 -31.62 5.59
CA TRP A 26 26.20 -30.51 4.65
C TRP A 26 24.95 -29.63 4.70
N PHE A 27 23.75 -30.21 4.65
CA PHE A 27 22.50 -29.44 4.77
C PHE A 27 22.38 -28.75 6.13
N TYR A 28 22.78 -29.42 7.21
CA TYR A 28 22.75 -28.85 8.56
C TYR A 28 23.67 -27.63 8.71
N GLN A 29 24.86 -27.67 8.10
CA GLN A 29 25.84 -26.59 8.16
C GLN A 29 25.55 -25.45 7.18
N THR A 30 24.90 -25.76 6.06
CA THR A 30 24.71 -24.81 4.95
C THR A 30 23.44 -23.98 5.10
N PHE A 31 22.36 -24.56 5.59
CA PHE A 31 21.05 -23.91 5.62
C PHE A 31 20.62 -23.56 7.04
N LYS A 32 19.93 -22.43 7.18
CA LYS A 32 19.25 -22.12 8.44
C LYS A 32 18.07 -23.06 8.60
N HIS A 33 17.76 -23.38 9.86
CA HIS A 33 16.65 -24.25 10.23
C HIS A 33 15.32 -23.92 9.50
N THR A 34 14.96 -22.63 9.43
CA THR A 34 13.72 -22.16 8.78
C THR A 34 13.72 -22.28 7.25
N GLU A 35 14.89 -22.29 6.62
CA GLU A 35 15.03 -22.43 5.16
C GLU A 35 14.73 -23.87 4.70
N LEU A 36 14.77 -24.84 5.63
CA LEU A 36 14.51 -26.24 5.36
C LEU A 36 13.02 -26.61 5.49
N HIS A 37 12.20 -25.81 6.18
CA HIS A 37 10.76 -26.06 6.34
C HIS A 37 9.98 -26.20 5.03
N PRO A 38 10.22 -25.39 3.98
CA PRO A 38 9.52 -25.55 2.70
C PRO A 38 9.72 -26.93 2.08
N HIS A 39 10.88 -27.55 2.28
CA HIS A 39 11.16 -28.90 1.77
C HIS A 39 10.32 -29.95 2.50
N LEU A 40 10.18 -29.84 3.82
CA LEU A 40 9.27 -30.67 4.60
C LEU A 40 7.83 -30.56 4.09
N PHE A 41 7.32 -29.34 3.90
CA PHE A 41 5.94 -29.14 3.44
C PHE A 41 5.71 -29.64 2.02
N ASN A 42 6.70 -29.49 1.13
CA ASN A 42 6.63 -30.04 -0.22
C ASN A 42 6.63 -31.58 -0.19
N TRP A 43 7.48 -32.19 0.63
CA TRP A 43 7.49 -33.63 0.82
C TRP A 43 6.15 -34.14 1.35
N MET A 44 5.56 -33.47 2.35
CA MET A 44 4.23 -33.80 2.88
C MET A 44 3.16 -33.79 1.78
N LEU A 45 3.10 -32.74 0.96
CA LEU A 45 2.10 -32.63 -0.12
C LEU A 45 2.26 -33.69 -1.21
N LYS A 46 3.47 -34.25 -1.39
CA LYS A 46 3.73 -35.36 -2.30
C LYS A 46 3.43 -36.75 -1.70
N ASN A 47 3.20 -36.85 -0.38
CA ASN A 47 3.05 -38.11 0.34
C ASN A 47 1.71 -38.18 1.12
N ASP A 48 0.60 -37.87 0.43
CA ASP A 48 -0.78 -38.00 0.92
C ASP A 48 -1.21 -37.12 2.11
N TYR A 49 -0.39 -36.17 2.55
CA TYR A 49 -0.81 -35.20 3.55
C TYR A 49 -1.66 -34.09 2.93
N THR A 50 -2.68 -33.65 3.66
CA THR A 50 -3.57 -32.59 3.18
C THR A 50 -2.95 -31.21 3.37
N LYS A 51 -3.49 -30.21 2.64
CA LYS A 51 -3.13 -28.80 2.87
C LYS A 51 -3.43 -28.33 4.30
N LYS A 52 -4.42 -28.94 4.98
CA LYS A 52 -4.76 -28.63 6.37
C LYS A 52 -3.68 -29.11 7.33
N ASP A 53 -3.12 -30.29 7.08
CA ASP A 53 -2.03 -30.86 7.88
C ASP A 53 -0.78 -30.00 7.78
N VAL A 54 -0.45 -29.54 6.58
CA VAL A 54 0.64 -28.57 6.36
C VAL A 54 0.38 -27.25 7.09
N GLN A 55 -0.87 -26.76 7.09
CA GLN A 55 -1.21 -25.55 7.85
C GLN A 55 -1.08 -25.75 9.36
N ALA A 56 -1.43 -26.92 9.89
CA ALA A 56 -1.23 -27.26 11.29
C ALA A 56 0.26 -27.22 11.64
N CYS A 57 1.13 -27.87 10.87
CA CYS A 57 2.58 -27.82 11.10
C CYS A 57 3.15 -26.40 11.00
N LYS A 58 2.66 -25.57 10.06
CA LYS A 58 3.07 -24.15 9.93
C LYS A 58 2.63 -23.27 11.11
N ALA A 59 1.63 -23.70 11.88
CA ALA A 59 1.14 -22.94 13.02
C ALA A 59 2.04 -23.09 14.26
N LEU A 60 2.90 -24.11 14.28
CA LEU A 60 3.84 -24.37 15.36
C LEU A 60 4.98 -23.36 15.38
N PRO A 61 5.58 -23.11 16.56
CA PRO A 61 6.84 -22.37 16.65
C PRO A 61 7.96 -23.04 15.85
N ASN A 62 8.82 -22.24 15.21
CA ASN A 62 9.89 -22.74 14.35
C ASN A 62 10.78 -23.79 15.00
N TRP A 63 11.13 -23.63 16.29
CA TRP A 63 11.99 -24.55 17.03
C TRP A 63 11.39 -25.95 17.22
N LYS A 64 10.08 -26.11 17.02
CA LYS A 64 9.37 -27.38 17.22
C LYS A 64 9.55 -28.34 16.04
N LEU A 65 9.69 -27.80 14.84
CA LEU A 65 9.99 -28.60 13.66
C LEU A 65 11.45 -29.05 13.80
N SER A 66 11.72 -30.35 13.67
CA SER A 66 13.08 -30.86 13.80
C SER A 66 13.88 -30.58 12.53
N THR A 67 15.10 -30.02 12.67
CA THR A 67 16.00 -29.79 11.53
C THR A 67 16.26 -31.09 10.77
N ASN A 68 16.49 -32.18 11.48
CA ASN A 68 16.83 -33.47 10.88
C ASN A 68 15.68 -34.03 10.02
N VAL A 69 14.43 -33.86 10.47
CA VAL A 69 13.25 -34.28 9.69
C VAL A 69 13.11 -33.43 8.43
N CYS A 70 13.42 -32.13 8.50
CA CYS A 70 13.39 -31.25 7.33
C CYS A 70 14.52 -31.57 6.32
N ILE A 71 15.71 -31.91 6.82
CA ILE A 71 16.85 -32.36 5.99
C ILE A 71 16.52 -33.68 5.30
N ASN A 72 15.97 -34.64 6.04
CA ASN A 72 15.56 -35.93 5.48
C ASN A 72 14.50 -35.76 4.38
N ALA A 73 13.52 -34.87 4.60
CA ALA A 73 12.54 -34.52 3.56
C ALA A 73 13.21 -33.96 2.30
N LYS A 74 14.24 -33.10 2.45
CA LYS A 74 15.00 -32.58 1.32
C LYS A 74 15.76 -33.68 0.58
N MET A 75 16.46 -34.55 1.31
CA MET A 75 17.22 -35.66 0.72
C MET A 75 16.30 -36.64 -0.04
N LEU A 76 15.13 -36.96 0.51
CA LEU A 76 14.12 -37.78 -0.17
C LEU A 76 13.59 -37.09 -1.44
N LEU A 77 13.39 -35.77 -1.42
CA LEU A 77 13.00 -35.01 -2.61
C LEU A 77 14.09 -34.96 -3.68
N ASP A 78 15.35 -35.10 -3.28
CA ASP A 78 16.54 -35.07 -4.15
C ASP A 78 16.93 -36.45 -4.69
N GLY A 79 16.12 -37.49 -4.44
CA GLY A 79 16.33 -38.83 -4.98
C GLY A 79 17.01 -39.82 -4.03
N MET A 80 17.23 -39.47 -2.75
CA MET A 80 17.63 -40.47 -1.76
C MET A 80 16.53 -41.54 -1.62
N PRO A 81 16.87 -42.84 -1.69
CA PRO A 81 15.89 -43.90 -1.41
C PRO A 81 15.50 -43.90 0.06
N ASP A 82 14.24 -44.23 0.35
CA ASP A 82 13.75 -44.30 1.74
C ASP A 82 14.43 -45.41 2.55
N PHE A 83 14.82 -46.50 1.88
CA PHE A 83 15.55 -47.63 2.45
C PHE A 83 16.55 -48.18 1.43
N ASN A 84 17.75 -48.56 1.91
CA ASN A 84 18.77 -49.22 1.12
C ASN A 84 19.28 -50.47 1.85
N LYS A 85 19.05 -51.64 1.27
CA LYS A 85 19.46 -52.93 1.85
C LYS A 85 20.99 -53.05 2.00
N LYS A 86 21.77 -52.53 1.05
CA LYS A 86 23.24 -52.55 1.12
C LYS A 86 23.74 -51.73 2.30
N GLU A 87 23.09 -50.60 2.61
CA GLU A 87 23.40 -49.77 3.79
C GLU A 87 23.14 -50.55 5.09
N ASP A 88 22.01 -51.26 5.15
CA ASP A 88 21.62 -52.05 6.32
C ASP A 88 22.60 -53.22 6.58
N GLU A 89 22.95 -53.98 5.54
CA GLU A 89 23.96 -55.04 5.62
C GLU A 89 25.31 -54.50 6.11
N TYR A 90 25.73 -53.34 5.61
CA TYR A 90 26.94 -52.68 6.09
C TYR A 90 26.81 -52.21 7.55
N TRP A 91 25.69 -51.60 7.94
CA TRP A 91 25.44 -51.14 9.31
C TRP A 91 25.53 -52.28 10.32
N GLN A 92 24.94 -53.44 10.00
CA GLN A 92 24.98 -54.64 10.85
C GLN A 92 26.36 -55.30 10.90
N SER A 93 27.20 -55.08 9.89
CA SER A 93 28.58 -55.60 9.87
C SER A 93 29.55 -54.85 10.80
N LEU A 94 29.19 -53.65 11.27
CA LEU A 94 30.04 -52.81 12.11
C LEU A 94 30.00 -53.24 13.58
N ALA A 95 31.16 -53.39 14.20
CA ALA A 95 31.25 -53.70 15.62
C ALA A 95 30.65 -52.56 16.48
N GLY A 96 29.69 -52.90 17.35
CA GLY A 96 29.06 -51.95 18.28
C GLY A 96 27.78 -51.28 17.79
N THR A 97 27.27 -51.63 16.59
CA THR A 97 25.91 -51.25 16.17
C THR A 97 24.90 -52.27 16.70
N MET A 98 23.67 -51.81 16.99
CA MET A 98 22.56 -52.68 17.37
C MET A 98 21.32 -52.33 16.55
N GLY A 99 20.62 -53.36 16.07
CA GLY A 99 19.39 -53.24 15.29
C GLY A 99 19.59 -52.95 13.80
N GLU A 100 18.48 -53.02 13.06
CA GLU A 100 18.42 -52.82 11.61
C GLU A 100 18.20 -51.34 11.25
N VAL A 101 18.74 -50.92 10.10
CA VAL A 101 18.47 -49.61 9.52
C VAL A 101 17.00 -49.56 9.12
N ARG A 102 16.23 -48.65 9.73
CA ARG A 102 14.82 -48.45 9.37
C ARG A 102 14.67 -47.46 8.22
N PRO A 103 13.58 -47.53 7.43
CA PRO A 103 13.27 -46.50 6.45
C PRO A 103 13.21 -45.11 7.10
N VAL A 104 13.76 -44.12 6.41
CA VAL A 104 13.88 -42.74 6.91
C VAL A 104 12.50 -42.16 7.23
N THR A 105 11.48 -42.53 6.46
CA THR A 105 10.11 -42.06 6.66
C THR A 105 9.46 -42.54 7.96
N VAL A 106 9.94 -43.61 8.61
CA VAL A 106 9.33 -44.13 9.85
C VAL A 106 9.36 -43.07 10.95
N HIS A 107 10.52 -42.46 11.20
CA HIS A 107 10.64 -41.41 12.21
C HIS A 107 9.94 -40.11 11.75
N MET A 108 10.07 -39.77 10.46
CA MET A 108 9.45 -38.55 9.92
C MET A 108 7.92 -38.56 10.06
N LYS A 109 7.26 -39.66 9.68
CA LYS A 109 5.80 -39.79 9.76
C LYS A 109 5.32 -39.67 11.19
N LYS A 110 6.04 -40.26 12.15
CA LYS A 110 5.75 -40.12 13.59
C LYS A 110 5.82 -38.65 14.04
N SER A 111 6.92 -37.96 13.75
CA SER A 111 7.08 -36.55 14.13
C SER A 111 6.04 -35.64 13.47
N ILE A 112 5.74 -35.87 12.19
CA ILE A 112 4.74 -35.09 11.45
C ILE A 112 3.35 -35.28 12.08
N GLN A 113 2.98 -36.49 12.47
CA GLN A 113 1.70 -36.77 13.14
C GLN A 113 1.57 -35.98 14.46
N GLU A 114 2.59 -36.05 15.31
CA GLU A 114 2.64 -35.29 16.58
C GLU A 114 2.52 -33.77 16.33
N TRP A 115 3.17 -33.26 15.27
CA TRP A 115 3.09 -31.85 14.91
C TRP A 115 1.73 -31.42 14.35
N ILE A 116 1.04 -32.29 13.60
CA ILE A 116 -0.30 -32.00 13.10
C ILE A 116 -1.28 -31.89 14.28
N GLU A 117 -1.19 -32.81 15.24
CA GLU A 117 -2.05 -32.82 16.43
C GLU A 117 -1.85 -31.56 17.28
N GLU A 118 -0.61 -31.20 17.59
CA GLU A 118 -0.29 -29.99 18.36
C GLU A 118 -0.65 -28.71 17.60
N GLY A 119 -0.31 -28.64 16.31
CA GLY A 119 -0.59 -27.51 15.44
C GLY A 119 -2.10 -27.26 15.25
N SER A 120 -2.88 -28.33 15.12
CA SER A 120 -4.35 -28.24 15.00
C SER A 120 -4.99 -27.69 16.28
N THR A 121 -4.47 -28.10 17.45
CA THR A 121 -4.90 -27.59 18.75
C THR A 121 -4.59 -26.10 18.91
N LEU A 122 -3.38 -25.67 18.52
CA LEU A 122 -3.00 -24.26 18.53
C LEU A 122 -3.89 -23.40 17.63
N LEU A 123 -4.22 -23.89 16.42
CA LEU A 123 -5.13 -23.20 15.51
C LEU A 123 -6.54 -23.07 16.07
N LYS A 124 -7.04 -24.10 16.78
CA LYS A 124 -8.34 -24.04 17.47
C LYS A 124 -8.33 -22.98 18.57
N ASN A 125 -7.29 -22.96 19.41
CA ASN A 125 -7.16 -22.00 20.51
C ASN A 125 -7.05 -20.55 20.00
N LYS A 126 -6.22 -20.30 18.97
CA LYS A 126 -6.11 -18.97 18.34
C LYS A 126 -7.46 -18.46 17.81
N LYS A 127 -8.25 -19.33 17.17
CA LYS A 127 -9.59 -18.96 16.68
C LYS A 127 -10.56 -18.61 17.81
N VAL A 128 -10.42 -19.23 18.98
CA VAL A 128 -11.24 -18.90 20.17
C VAL A 128 -10.82 -17.55 20.75
N GLU A 129 -9.53 -17.25 20.83
CA GLU A 129 -9.03 -15.95 21.29
C GLU A 129 -9.38 -14.80 20.33
N GLU A 130 -9.30 -15.00 19.02
CA GLU A 130 -9.68 -14.00 18.01
C GLU A 130 -11.16 -13.62 18.13
N LYS A 131 -12.05 -14.61 18.37
CA LYS A 131 -13.46 -14.34 18.64
C LYS A 131 -13.67 -13.48 19.88
N LYS A 132 -12.93 -13.74 20.96
CA LYS A 132 -13.01 -12.92 22.19
C LYS A 132 -12.53 -11.48 21.98
N LYS A 133 -11.52 -11.26 21.13
CA LYS A 133 -11.02 -9.90 20.82
C LYS A 133 -11.97 -9.12 19.91
N ALA A 134 -12.71 -9.80 19.04
CA ALA A 134 -13.69 -9.16 18.17
C ALA A 134 -14.89 -8.56 18.92
N ASP A 135 -15.21 -9.08 20.10
CA ASP A 135 -16.31 -8.58 20.95
C ASP A 135 -15.95 -7.33 21.77
N VAL A 136 -14.68 -6.87 21.75
CA VAL A 136 -14.29 -5.66 22.48
C VAL A 136 -14.57 -4.43 21.61
N TYR A 137 -15.48 -3.57 22.07
CA TYR A 137 -15.77 -2.29 21.41
C TYR A 137 -14.51 -1.42 21.34
N VAL A 138 -14.17 -0.95 20.14
CA VAL A 138 -13.07 -0.03 19.90
C VAL A 138 -13.65 1.29 19.40
N PRO A 139 -13.58 2.38 20.19
CA PRO A 139 -14.09 3.68 19.75
C PRO A 139 -13.41 4.13 18.48
N SER A 140 -14.22 4.56 17.52
CA SER A 140 -13.79 5.17 16.27
C SER A 140 -13.07 6.50 16.53
N ILE A 141 -12.30 6.96 15.54
CA ILE A 141 -11.62 8.26 15.64
C ILE A 141 -12.62 9.41 15.83
N GLN A 142 -13.80 9.33 15.21
CA GLN A 142 -14.85 10.35 15.34
C GLN A 142 -15.45 10.39 16.76
N GLU A 143 -15.62 9.23 17.39
CA GLU A 143 -16.09 9.15 18.78
C GLU A 143 -15.06 9.73 19.73
N ARG A 144 -13.78 9.39 19.56
CA ARG A 144 -12.71 9.96 20.39
C ARG A 144 -12.61 11.48 20.26
N ILE A 145 -12.72 12.01 19.03
CA ILE A 145 -12.74 13.46 18.78
C ILE A 145 -13.93 14.12 19.48
N ARG A 146 -15.11 13.47 19.43
CA ARG A 146 -16.32 13.98 20.10
C ARG A 146 -16.17 13.97 21.62
N GLU A 147 -15.65 12.89 22.18
CA GLU A 147 -15.42 12.73 23.62
C GLU A 147 -14.41 13.77 24.14
N GLN A 148 -13.28 13.95 23.45
CA GLN A 148 -12.29 14.97 23.81
C GLN A 148 -12.84 16.39 23.67
N ALA A 149 -13.68 16.65 22.66
CA ALA A 149 -14.37 17.94 22.55
C ALA A 149 -15.35 18.15 23.70
N SER A 150 -16.06 17.11 24.15
CA SER A 150 -16.96 17.15 25.30
C SER A 150 -16.21 17.48 26.59
N MET A 151 -15.08 16.81 26.85
CA MET A 151 -14.22 17.07 28.02
C MET A 151 -13.60 18.48 28.00
N ALA A 152 -13.36 19.04 26.81
CA ALA A 152 -12.95 20.42 26.67
C ALA A 152 -14.11 21.42 26.85
N SER A 153 -15.36 20.96 26.73
CA SER A 153 -16.56 21.78 26.90
C SER A 153 -17.00 21.86 28.37
N GLU A 154 -16.65 20.88 29.21
CA GLU A 154 -17.02 20.86 30.64
C GLU A 154 -16.72 22.18 31.38
N ASP A 155 -15.50 22.70 31.28
CA ASP A 155 -15.15 23.96 31.97
C ASP A 155 -15.86 25.19 31.35
N ILE A 156 -16.23 25.09 30.07
CA ILE A 156 -16.98 26.13 29.34
C ILE A 156 -18.45 26.11 29.80
N ASP A 157 -19.04 24.92 29.94
CA ASP A 157 -20.38 24.71 30.46
C ASP A 157 -20.50 25.25 31.89
N VAL A 158 -19.52 24.93 32.75
CA VAL A 158 -19.47 25.45 34.13
C VAL A 158 -19.45 26.99 34.14
N TRP A 159 -18.69 27.61 33.24
CA TRP A 159 -18.67 29.06 33.13
C TRP A 159 -19.99 29.64 32.60
N LEU A 160 -20.61 29.01 31.60
CA LEU A 160 -21.92 29.44 31.09
C LEU A 160 -23.02 29.28 32.14
N ASP A 161 -22.97 28.23 32.97
CA ASP A 161 -23.90 27.99 34.08
C ASP A 161 -23.85 29.09 35.16
N GLU A 162 -22.75 29.86 35.25
CA GLU A 162 -22.69 31.05 36.12
C GLU A 162 -23.73 32.11 35.72
N PHE A 163 -24.11 32.19 34.44
CA PHE A 163 -25.18 33.08 33.99
C PHE A 163 -26.54 32.68 34.58
N VAL A 164 -26.80 31.38 34.69
CA VAL A 164 -28.06 30.84 35.23
C VAL A 164 -28.09 31.01 36.74
N THR A 165 -26.98 30.75 37.42
CA THR A 165 -26.90 30.77 38.90
C THR A 165 -26.66 32.17 39.48
N ASN A 166 -25.94 33.05 38.78
CA ASN A 166 -25.63 34.42 39.19
C ASN A 166 -25.55 35.39 37.99
N LYS A 167 -26.70 35.65 37.38
CA LYS A 167 -26.85 36.51 36.20
C LYS A 167 -26.19 37.89 36.34
N ASP A 168 -26.32 38.52 37.50
CA ASP A 168 -25.81 39.87 37.75
C ASP A 168 -24.27 39.90 37.81
N GLY A 169 -23.67 38.86 38.39
CA GLY A 169 -22.22 38.71 38.50
C GLY A 169 -21.51 38.10 37.29
N PHE A 170 -22.24 37.48 36.37
CA PHE A 170 -21.65 36.80 35.20
C PHE A 170 -20.76 37.74 34.37
N ASP A 171 -19.56 37.30 33.98
CA ASP A 171 -18.70 38.04 33.04
C ASP A 171 -18.61 37.28 31.71
N PRO A 172 -19.22 37.79 30.61
CA PRO A 172 -19.17 37.16 29.30
C PRO A 172 -17.76 37.17 28.67
N LYS A 173 -16.78 37.86 29.28
CA LYS A 173 -15.37 37.85 28.87
C LYS A 173 -14.44 37.22 29.93
N GLY A 174 -15.02 36.64 30.98
CA GLY A 174 -14.27 36.09 32.12
C GLY A 174 -13.48 34.81 31.78
N PHE A 175 -13.79 34.15 30.66
CA PHE A 175 -13.18 32.88 30.29
C PHE A 175 -11.98 33.04 29.34
N ASP A 176 -10.82 32.52 29.74
CA ASP A 176 -9.61 32.50 28.90
C ASP A 176 -9.58 31.28 27.98
N PHE A 177 -10.28 31.39 26.84
CA PHE A 177 -10.33 30.32 25.83
C PHE A 177 -8.95 29.94 25.30
N LYS A 178 -8.02 30.90 25.19
CA LYS A 178 -6.69 30.64 24.64
C LYS A 178 -5.91 29.69 25.55
N ARG A 179 -5.86 29.99 26.85
CA ARG A 179 -5.20 29.14 27.83
C ARG A 179 -5.89 27.79 27.94
N HIS A 180 -7.22 27.79 28.01
CA HIS A 180 -8.03 26.57 28.11
C HIS A 180 -7.80 25.61 26.93
N PHE A 181 -7.92 26.11 25.70
CA PHE A 181 -7.73 25.32 24.49
C PHE A 181 -6.30 24.78 24.34
N GLN A 182 -5.30 25.53 24.81
CA GLN A 182 -3.92 25.06 24.88
C GLN A 182 -3.76 23.92 25.89
N GLN A 183 -4.34 24.05 27.09
CA GLN A 183 -4.25 23.03 28.15
C GLN A 183 -4.97 21.74 27.76
N LYS A 184 -6.17 21.84 27.17
CA LYS A 184 -6.98 20.69 26.73
C LYS A 184 -6.54 20.11 25.38
N GLY A 185 -5.54 20.68 24.71
CA GLY A 185 -5.05 20.20 23.42
C GLY A 185 -6.11 20.27 22.31
N VAL A 186 -6.91 21.34 22.29
CA VAL A 186 -8.00 21.52 21.30
C VAL A 186 -7.39 21.71 19.91
N THR A 187 -7.75 20.81 18.99
CA THR A 187 -7.33 20.86 17.58
C THR A 187 -8.44 21.46 16.73
N GLN A 188 -8.16 21.75 15.44
CA GLN A 188 -9.21 22.18 14.50
C GLN A 188 -10.41 21.22 14.42
N ALA A 189 -10.22 19.91 14.70
CA ALA A 189 -11.31 18.95 14.67
C ALA A 189 -12.18 19.06 15.94
N HIS A 190 -11.54 19.26 17.09
CA HIS A 190 -12.21 19.50 18.37
C HIS A 190 -12.99 20.83 18.31
N ALA A 191 -12.35 21.91 17.87
CA ALA A 191 -12.99 23.23 17.74
C ALA A 191 -14.27 23.21 16.88
N ARG A 192 -14.29 22.47 15.76
CA ARG A 192 -15.50 22.29 14.95
C ARG A 192 -16.62 21.52 15.67
N LYS A 193 -16.28 20.63 16.60
CA LYS A 193 -17.27 19.89 17.40
C LYS A 193 -17.80 20.75 18.55
N ILE A 194 -16.92 21.49 19.22
CA ILE A 194 -17.28 22.45 20.27
C ILE A 194 -18.28 23.47 19.72
N ILE A 195 -18.00 24.11 18.57
CA ILE A 195 -18.96 25.05 17.92
C ILE A 195 -20.34 24.40 17.75
N LYS A 196 -20.40 23.14 17.31
CA LYS A 196 -21.67 22.42 17.10
C LYS A 196 -22.43 22.09 18.37
N PHE A 197 -21.77 22.04 19.52
CA PHE A 197 -22.46 21.81 20.79
C PHE A 197 -23.28 23.03 21.22
N TYR A 198 -22.78 24.24 20.90
CA TYR A 198 -23.39 25.51 21.32
C TYR A 198 -24.13 26.24 20.19
N GLU A 199 -24.08 25.73 18.95
CA GLU A 199 -24.72 26.36 17.78
C GLU A 199 -26.24 26.52 17.98
N GLY A 200 -26.92 25.49 18.50
CA GLY A 200 -28.36 25.54 18.74
C GLY A 200 -28.75 26.56 19.82
N GLU A 201 -28.01 26.58 20.94
CA GLU A 201 -28.24 27.55 22.02
C GLU A 201 -27.99 28.99 21.56
N LEU A 202 -26.93 29.22 20.77
CA LEU A 202 -26.65 30.54 20.21
C LEU A 202 -27.74 31.00 19.24
N GLU A 203 -28.29 30.10 18.41
CA GLU A 203 -29.41 30.40 17.51
C GLU A 203 -30.68 30.73 18.28
N GLU A 204 -31.04 29.91 19.28
CA GLU A 204 -32.21 30.13 20.14
C GLU A 204 -32.16 31.48 20.86
N PHE A 205 -31.01 31.83 21.46
CA PHE A 205 -30.82 33.12 22.11
C PHE A 205 -30.87 34.29 21.10
N ARG A 206 -30.39 34.11 19.87
CA ARG A 206 -30.53 35.13 18.81
C ARG A 206 -31.98 35.33 18.39
N ASP A 207 -32.80 34.29 18.44
CA ASP A 207 -34.22 34.36 18.13
C ASP A 207 -34.99 35.11 19.23
N LEU A 208 -34.58 35.03 20.50
CA LEU A 208 -35.14 35.86 21.59
C LEU A 208 -35.02 37.37 21.32
N LEU A 209 -34.03 37.81 20.56
CA LEU A 209 -33.91 39.23 20.17
C LEU A 209 -34.86 39.65 19.04
N LYS A 210 -35.49 38.68 18.37
CA LYS A 210 -36.31 38.84 17.16
C LYS A 210 -37.75 38.37 17.34
N ILE A 211 -38.20 38.18 18.58
CA ILE A 211 -39.56 37.71 18.89
C ILE A 211 -40.59 38.53 18.07
N PRO A 212 -41.40 37.86 17.22
CA PRO A 212 -42.39 38.54 16.39
C PRO A 212 -43.45 39.26 17.22
N THR A 213 -44.02 40.33 16.65
CA THR A 213 -45.15 41.03 17.26
C THR A 213 -46.44 40.21 17.10
N ALA A 214 -47.45 40.46 17.94
CA ALA A 214 -48.73 39.73 17.89
C ALA A 214 -49.39 39.76 16.48
N SER A 215 -49.25 40.86 15.74
CA SER A 215 -49.75 40.96 14.35
C SER A 215 -48.95 40.16 13.33
N GLN A 216 -47.70 39.81 13.65
CA GLN A 216 -46.87 38.93 12.82
C GLN A 216 -47.16 37.47 13.15
N LEU A 217 -47.32 37.12 14.43
CA LEU A 217 -47.71 35.76 14.85
C LEU A 217 -49.06 35.34 14.24
N SER A 218 -50.05 36.24 14.19
CA SER A 218 -51.36 35.93 13.60
C SER A 218 -51.35 35.65 12.09
N LYS A 219 -50.21 35.90 11.42
CA LYS A 219 -49.99 35.63 9.99
C LYS A 219 -49.09 34.42 9.76
N MET A 220 -48.56 33.80 10.81
CA MET A 220 -47.73 32.60 10.74
C MET A 220 -48.61 31.36 10.78
N ASP A 221 -48.00 30.22 10.41
CA ASP A 221 -48.59 28.92 10.63
C ASP A 221 -48.77 28.65 12.14
N GLU A 222 -49.77 27.84 12.49
CA GLU A 222 -50.17 27.59 13.88
C GLU A 222 -49.02 27.00 14.72
N LYS A 223 -48.18 26.16 14.12
CA LYS A 223 -47.06 25.49 14.78
C LYS A 223 -45.87 26.44 14.99
N ASP A 224 -45.55 27.26 14.01
CA ASP A 224 -44.50 28.27 14.09
C ASP A 224 -44.88 29.35 15.12
N ALA A 225 -46.16 29.75 15.15
CA ALA A 225 -46.67 30.68 16.16
C ALA A 225 -46.55 30.09 17.58
N ASP A 226 -46.96 28.82 17.78
CA ASP A 226 -46.82 28.10 19.05
C ASP A 226 -45.35 28.02 19.51
N TRP A 227 -44.42 27.72 18.60
CA TRP A 227 -42.99 27.71 18.93
C TRP A 227 -42.45 29.07 19.40
N TRP A 228 -42.86 30.16 18.77
CA TRP A 228 -42.48 31.51 19.20
C TRP A 228 -43.09 31.89 20.55
N GLU A 229 -44.31 31.46 20.83
CA GLU A 229 -44.97 31.69 22.13
C GLU A 229 -44.28 30.90 23.25
N GLN A 230 -43.96 29.62 23.01
CA GLN A 230 -43.19 28.79 23.94
C GLN A 230 -41.80 29.37 24.23
N LEU A 231 -41.10 29.84 23.20
CA LEU A 231 -39.80 30.49 23.35
C LEU A 231 -39.91 31.76 24.21
N LYS A 232 -40.93 32.60 23.95
CA LYS A 232 -41.15 33.82 24.73
C LYS A 232 -41.50 33.52 26.19
N GLU A 233 -42.32 32.50 26.44
CA GLU A 233 -42.72 32.09 27.79
C GLU A 233 -41.52 31.55 28.59
N GLY A 234 -40.75 30.63 28.00
CA GLY A 234 -39.61 29.97 28.65
C GLY A 234 -38.53 30.95 29.12
N TYR A 235 -38.29 32.02 28.37
CA TYR A 235 -37.26 33.02 28.69
C TYR A 235 -37.83 34.36 29.20
N SER A 236 -39.10 34.40 29.60
CA SER A 236 -39.76 35.62 30.10
C SER A 236 -39.08 36.27 31.31
N HIS A 237 -38.28 35.51 32.05
CA HIS A 237 -37.49 35.96 33.20
C HIS A 237 -36.18 36.71 32.81
N LEU A 238 -35.78 36.67 31.53
CA LEU A 238 -34.58 37.34 31.03
C LEU A 238 -34.91 38.69 30.41
N SER A 239 -34.10 39.70 30.72
CA SER A 239 -34.17 40.98 30.01
C SER A 239 -33.40 40.90 28.69
N LYS A 240 -33.71 41.81 27.76
CA LYS A 240 -32.97 41.94 26.50
C LYS A 240 -31.45 42.13 26.71
N LYS A 241 -31.04 42.79 27.80
CA LYS A 241 -29.63 42.98 28.14
C LYS A 241 -28.98 41.65 28.54
N ASP A 242 -29.70 40.80 29.26
CA ASP A 242 -29.21 39.49 29.70
C ASP A 242 -29.04 38.55 28.51
N VAL A 243 -30.03 38.52 27.61
CA VAL A 243 -29.96 37.76 26.35
C VAL A 243 -28.73 38.19 25.54
N GLN A 244 -28.51 39.50 25.36
CA GLN A 244 -27.35 40.01 24.64
C GLN A 244 -26.02 39.66 25.33
N LYS A 245 -25.99 39.65 26.67
CA LYS A 245 -24.82 39.27 27.47
C LYS A 245 -24.44 37.81 27.22
N PHE A 246 -25.43 36.91 27.23
CA PHE A 246 -25.22 35.48 26.98
C PHE A 246 -24.82 35.18 25.53
N ILE A 247 -25.48 35.82 24.55
CA ILE A 247 -25.04 35.76 23.14
C ILE A 247 -23.59 36.16 22.99
N SER A 248 -23.16 37.24 23.67
CA SER A 248 -21.77 37.71 23.59
C SER A 248 -20.78 36.67 24.12
N ALA A 249 -21.14 35.94 25.18
CA ALA A 249 -20.33 34.85 25.71
C ALA A 249 -20.20 33.70 24.70
N LEU A 250 -21.31 33.23 24.13
CA LEU A 250 -21.32 32.18 23.11
C LEU A 250 -20.59 32.58 21.81
N GLU A 251 -20.75 33.83 21.36
CA GLU A 251 -20.04 34.36 20.20
C GLU A 251 -18.52 34.41 20.44
N SER A 252 -18.09 34.78 21.64
CA SER A 252 -16.67 34.78 22.01
C SER A 252 -16.04 33.38 21.99
N LEU A 253 -16.81 32.37 22.42
CA LEU A 253 -16.44 30.95 22.31
C LEU A 253 -16.29 30.53 20.84
N VAL A 254 -17.27 30.86 20.00
CA VAL A 254 -17.25 30.54 18.57
C VAL A 254 -16.08 31.22 17.86
N GLU A 255 -15.80 32.49 18.19
CA GLU A 255 -14.66 33.23 17.67
C GLU A 255 -13.32 32.57 18.06
N ALA A 256 -13.16 32.19 19.33
CA ALA A 256 -11.97 31.49 19.80
C ALA A 256 -11.78 30.13 19.09
N CYS A 257 -12.86 29.38 18.86
CA CYS A 257 -12.81 28.13 18.09
C CYS A 257 -12.40 28.37 16.63
N ASN A 258 -12.93 29.42 15.99
CA ASN A 258 -12.58 29.79 14.62
C ASN A 258 -11.11 30.21 14.51
N TYR A 259 -10.59 30.93 15.50
CA TYR A 259 -9.17 31.27 15.57
C TYR A 259 -8.27 30.01 15.60
N VAL A 260 -8.62 28.99 16.39
CA VAL A 260 -7.89 27.69 16.38
C VAL A 260 -7.96 27.01 15.01
N ILE A 261 -9.11 27.06 14.35
CA ILE A 261 -9.29 26.47 13.02
C ILE A 261 -8.39 27.18 11.99
N ASP A 262 -8.37 28.50 11.99
CA ASP A 262 -7.66 29.28 10.97
C ASP A 262 -6.14 29.28 11.19
N THR A 263 -5.68 29.33 12.43
CA THR A 263 -4.26 29.11 12.76
C THR A 263 -3.78 27.72 12.34
N SER A 264 -4.60 26.68 12.50
CA SER A 264 -4.28 25.32 12.03
C SER A 264 -4.22 25.22 10.50
N LYS A 265 -5.09 25.93 9.77
CA LYS A 265 -5.04 26.01 8.30
C LYS A 265 -3.78 26.73 7.82
N ALA A 266 -3.46 27.88 8.43
CA ALA A 266 -2.32 28.71 8.05
C ALA A 266 -0.98 28.00 8.27
N THR A 267 -0.85 27.21 9.34
CA THR A 267 0.38 26.48 9.68
C THR A 267 0.53 25.13 8.96
N ARG A 268 -0.46 24.70 8.17
CA ARG A 268 -0.44 23.39 7.49
C ARG A 268 0.56 23.37 6.34
N LYS A 269 1.71 22.70 6.55
CA LYS A 269 2.73 22.51 5.51
C LYS A 269 2.17 21.73 4.30
N PRO A 270 2.33 22.22 3.05
CA PRO A 270 1.99 21.47 1.85
C PRO A 270 2.75 20.14 1.79
N ARG A 271 2.05 19.04 1.50
CA ARG A 271 2.66 17.72 1.45
C ARG A 271 3.63 17.67 0.26
N LYS A 272 4.93 17.45 0.52
CA LYS A 272 5.93 17.24 -0.54
C LYS A 272 5.56 15.97 -1.31
N THR A 273 5.23 16.10 -2.60
CA THR A 273 4.95 14.95 -3.46
C THR A 273 6.23 14.14 -3.66
N LYS A 274 6.20 12.84 -3.34
CA LYS A 274 7.30 11.94 -3.69
C LYS A 274 7.35 11.77 -5.22
N PRO A 275 8.55 11.72 -5.84
CA PRO A 275 8.67 11.39 -7.26
C PRO A 275 8.06 10.00 -7.52
N LYS A 276 7.27 9.87 -8.59
CA LYS A 276 6.69 8.58 -8.98
C LYS A 276 7.79 7.67 -9.54
N SER A 277 7.74 6.37 -9.23
CA SER A 277 8.63 5.37 -9.84
C SER A 277 8.36 5.26 -11.35
N ALA A 278 9.36 4.85 -12.13
CA ALA A 278 9.25 4.69 -13.58
C ALA A 278 8.07 3.79 -13.98
N ASP A 279 7.86 2.69 -13.26
CA ASP A 279 6.73 1.77 -13.48
C ASP A 279 5.37 2.47 -13.35
N LYS A 280 5.20 3.33 -12.35
CA LYS A 280 3.96 4.09 -12.14
C LYS A 280 3.75 5.19 -13.18
N LEU A 281 4.80 5.65 -13.83
CA LEU A 281 4.70 6.65 -14.90
C LEU A 281 4.24 5.99 -16.22
N VAL A 282 4.71 4.79 -16.50
CA VAL A 282 4.44 4.07 -17.76
C VAL A 282 3.23 3.14 -17.71
N GLU A 283 2.65 2.89 -16.52
CA GLU A 283 1.49 2.01 -16.30
C GLU A 283 0.32 2.27 -17.26
N LYS A 284 0.10 3.54 -17.64
CA LYS A 284 -1.02 3.96 -18.51
C LYS A 284 -0.64 4.13 -19.98
N LEU A 285 0.60 3.79 -20.36
CA LEU A 285 1.08 3.93 -21.73
C LEU A 285 0.46 2.84 -22.63
N LYS A 286 -0.17 3.26 -23.72
CA LYS A 286 -0.75 2.36 -24.73
C LYS A 286 0.23 2.23 -25.90
N PHE A 287 0.68 1.02 -26.20
CA PHE A 287 1.59 0.70 -27.31
C PHE A 287 1.37 -0.75 -27.78
N ALA A 288 1.78 -1.07 -29.02
CA ALA A 288 1.77 -2.43 -29.55
C ALA A 288 2.95 -3.24 -29.00
N LYS A 289 2.70 -4.36 -28.31
CA LYS A 289 3.77 -5.22 -27.77
C LYS A 289 4.55 -5.93 -28.87
N THR A 290 3.84 -6.47 -29.85
CA THR A 290 4.40 -7.18 -31.00
C THR A 290 3.61 -6.81 -32.26
N ASN A 291 4.22 -7.02 -33.41
CA ASN A 291 3.58 -6.89 -34.71
C ASN A 291 4.09 -7.96 -35.65
N ASP A 292 3.20 -8.87 -36.04
CA ASP A 292 3.54 -10.03 -36.87
C ASP A 292 3.82 -9.64 -38.33
N LYS A 293 3.15 -8.58 -38.83
CA LYS A 293 3.31 -8.09 -40.21
C LYS A 293 4.74 -7.65 -40.50
N TYR A 294 5.33 -6.87 -39.60
CA TYR A 294 6.72 -6.37 -39.74
C TYR A 294 7.73 -7.13 -38.87
N LYS A 295 7.29 -8.17 -38.14
CA LYS A 295 8.08 -8.95 -37.18
C LYS A 295 8.83 -8.06 -36.19
N LEU A 296 8.13 -7.11 -35.58
CA LEU A 296 8.67 -6.16 -34.62
C LEU A 296 8.16 -6.45 -33.20
N ALA A 297 9.01 -6.24 -32.20
CA ALA A 297 8.66 -6.28 -30.78
C ALA A 297 9.01 -4.94 -30.14
N SER A 298 8.17 -4.45 -29.23
CA SER A 298 8.43 -3.22 -28.51
C SER A 298 9.42 -3.43 -27.36
N ILE A 299 10.24 -2.41 -27.11
CA ILE A 299 11.07 -2.33 -25.90
C ILE A 299 10.23 -2.20 -24.63
N VAL A 300 10.87 -2.42 -23.47
CA VAL A 300 10.21 -2.24 -22.18
C VAL A 300 9.95 -0.74 -21.96
N PRO A 301 8.70 -0.31 -21.69
CA PRO A 301 8.36 1.11 -21.56
C PRO A 301 9.12 1.86 -20.47
N THR A 302 9.56 1.17 -19.42
CA THR A 302 10.33 1.75 -18.31
C THR A 302 11.65 2.35 -18.77
N GLU A 303 12.22 1.86 -19.87
CA GLU A 303 13.45 2.36 -20.45
C GLU A 303 13.29 3.74 -21.10
N ILE A 304 12.05 4.17 -21.40
CA ILE A 304 11.77 5.51 -21.93
C ILE A 304 12.07 6.59 -20.87
N VAL A 305 11.82 6.29 -19.60
CA VAL A 305 11.94 7.25 -18.51
C VAL A 305 13.42 7.55 -18.26
N GLY A 306 13.84 8.77 -18.61
CA GLY A 306 15.22 9.23 -18.54
C GLY A 306 16.07 8.95 -19.79
N ALA A 307 15.47 8.48 -20.89
CA ALA A 307 16.17 8.31 -22.16
C ALA A 307 16.36 9.65 -22.90
N ASN A 308 17.45 9.78 -23.66
CA ASN A 308 17.73 10.98 -24.47
C ASN A 308 17.01 10.92 -25.82
N GLU A 309 16.87 9.72 -26.40
CA GLU A 309 16.18 9.51 -27.67
C GLU A 309 15.24 8.31 -27.59
N LEU A 310 14.05 8.42 -28.21
CA LEU A 310 13.12 7.31 -28.39
C LEU A 310 12.66 7.22 -29.84
N TRP A 311 12.84 6.05 -30.44
CA TRP A 311 12.36 5.73 -31.78
C TRP A 311 11.02 4.99 -31.72
N VAL A 312 10.06 5.48 -32.50
CA VAL A 312 8.71 4.91 -32.57
C VAL A 312 8.33 4.61 -34.02
N PHE A 313 7.52 3.58 -34.23
CA PHE A 313 6.95 3.29 -35.53
C PHE A 313 5.46 2.99 -35.42
N ASN A 314 4.65 3.72 -36.17
CA ASN A 314 3.22 3.49 -36.23
C ASN A 314 2.87 2.60 -37.43
N VAL A 315 2.32 1.43 -37.14
CA VAL A 315 2.02 0.38 -38.12
C VAL A 315 0.96 0.82 -39.12
N LYS A 316 -0.07 1.54 -38.63
CA LYS A 316 -1.22 1.98 -39.42
C LYS A 316 -0.85 3.10 -40.40
N THR A 317 -0.09 4.10 -39.93
CA THR A 317 0.30 5.24 -40.77
C THR A 317 1.60 5.01 -41.53
N ARG A 318 2.34 3.93 -41.22
CA ARG A 318 3.68 3.62 -41.74
C ARG A 318 4.70 4.74 -41.47
N LYS A 319 4.50 5.48 -40.38
CA LYS A 319 5.40 6.58 -39.99
C LYS A 319 6.40 6.09 -38.95
N ILE A 320 7.68 6.37 -39.21
CA ILE A 320 8.75 6.25 -38.21
C ILE A 320 9.04 7.64 -37.65
N GLY A 321 9.18 7.73 -36.33
CA GLY A 321 9.43 8.98 -35.63
C GLY A 321 10.55 8.85 -34.61
N LYS A 322 11.24 9.97 -34.37
CA LYS A 322 12.29 10.10 -33.37
C LYS A 322 11.90 11.19 -32.38
N TYR A 323 11.74 10.84 -31.11
CA TYR A 323 11.65 11.79 -30.01
C TYR A 323 13.05 12.08 -29.48
N ILE A 324 13.36 13.35 -29.31
CA ILE A 324 14.62 13.82 -28.72
C ILE A 324 14.29 14.60 -27.46
N ALA A 325 14.93 14.29 -26.33
CA ALA A 325 14.72 14.99 -25.07
C ALA A 325 15.15 16.46 -25.19
N SER A 326 14.37 17.39 -24.61
CA SER A 326 14.73 18.80 -24.55
C SER A 326 15.90 19.06 -23.60
N ASN A 327 15.99 18.29 -22.51
CA ASN A 327 17.09 18.33 -21.56
C ASN A 327 17.85 17.00 -21.60
N ILE A 328 18.94 16.97 -22.38
CA ILE A 328 19.77 15.79 -22.60
C ILE A 328 20.64 15.56 -21.36
N ASP A 329 20.66 14.33 -20.84
CA ASP A 329 21.61 13.93 -19.79
C ASP A 329 22.90 13.40 -20.43
N PRO A 330 24.03 14.14 -20.41
CA PRO A 330 25.26 13.72 -21.08
C PRO A 330 25.93 12.53 -20.37
N GLN A 331 25.59 12.28 -19.10
CA GLN A 331 26.23 11.25 -18.27
C GLN A 331 25.30 10.06 -17.99
N GLY A 332 24.09 10.05 -18.55
CA GLY A 332 23.12 8.97 -18.37
C GLY A 332 22.72 8.72 -16.91
N MET A 333 22.89 9.71 -16.04
CA MET A 333 22.66 9.61 -14.60
C MET A 333 21.18 9.69 -14.19
N LYS A 334 20.26 9.88 -15.16
CA LYS A 334 18.81 9.92 -14.96
C LYS A 334 18.40 10.93 -13.87
N ARG A 335 19.00 12.12 -13.91
CA ARG A 335 18.70 13.19 -12.94
C ARG A 335 17.25 13.66 -13.06
N ALA A 336 16.71 14.18 -11.96
CA ALA A 336 15.34 14.68 -11.94
C ALA A 336 15.19 15.86 -12.92
N GLY A 337 14.37 15.68 -13.96
CA GLY A 337 14.12 16.68 -14.99
C GLY A 337 14.99 16.56 -16.26
N SER A 338 15.84 15.53 -16.37
CA SER A 338 16.58 15.20 -17.59
C SER A 338 16.01 13.96 -18.29
N GLY A 339 16.08 13.94 -19.62
CA GLY A 339 15.55 12.87 -20.46
C GLY A 339 14.03 12.93 -20.68
N LEU A 340 13.52 11.96 -21.42
CA LEU A 340 12.09 11.79 -21.70
C LEU A 340 11.34 11.27 -20.47
N SER A 341 10.08 11.67 -20.33
CA SER A 341 9.17 11.16 -19.31
C SER A 341 7.84 10.75 -19.94
N VAL A 342 6.99 10.03 -19.21
CA VAL A 342 5.69 9.57 -19.69
C VAL A 342 4.60 10.00 -18.72
N LYS A 343 3.53 10.59 -19.25
CA LYS A 343 2.31 10.91 -18.52
C LYS A 343 1.09 10.39 -19.26
N GLY A 344 0.51 9.31 -18.75
CA GLY A 344 -0.61 8.65 -19.42
C GLY A 344 -0.14 8.00 -20.72
N THR A 345 -0.68 8.44 -21.85
CA THR A 345 -0.30 7.99 -23.20
C THR A 345 0.65 8.97 -23.92
N THR A 346 1.13 10.00 -23.23
CA THR A 346 1.90 11.09 -23.85
C THR A 346 3.33 11.10 -23.31
N ILE A 347 4.30 11.21 -24.22
CA ILE A 347 5.71 11.47 -23.93
C ILE A 347 5.86 12.95 -23.57
N GLN A 348 6.59 13.24 -22.51
CA GLN A 348 6.90 14.57 -22.01
C GLN A 348 8.40 14.83 -22.06
N GLY A 349 8.78 16.11 -22.11
CA GLY A 349 10.18 16.53 -22.10
C GLY A 349 10.89 16.28 -23.44
N PHE A 350 10.16 16.22 -24.55
CA PHE A 350 10.75 16.16 -25.90
C PHE A 350 10.86 17.56 -26.51
N HIS A 351 11.83 17.75 -27.40
CA HIS A 351 12.03 18.99 -28.16
C HIS A 351 11.12 18.98 -29.40
N GLU A 352 10.17 19.89 -29.48
CA GLU A 352 9.12 19.87 -30.52
C GLU A 352 9.67 20.05 -31.95
N GLU A 353 10.75 20.81 -32.11
CA GLU A 353 11.35 21.06 -33.42
C GLU A 353 12.21 19.89 -33.92
N ASN A 354 12.95 19.26 -33.01
CA ASN A 354 13.87 18.17 -33.35
C ASN A 354 13.17 16.80 -33.37
N SER A 355 11.96 16.72 -32.80
CA SER A 355 11.17 15.49 -32.77
C SER A 355 10.29 15.37 -34.00
N ILE A 356 10.81 14.71 -35.03
CA ILE A 356 10.19 14.58 -36.35
C ILE A 356 9.77 13.12 -36.65
N GLN A 357 8.81 12.99 -37.56
CA GLN A 357 8.38 11.71 -38.13
C GLN A 357 8.26 11.79 -39.65
N LYS A 358 8.61 10.68 -40.31
CA LYS A 358 8.61 10.49 -41.77
C LYS A 358 7.85 9.23 -42.15
N THR A 359 7.32 9.20 -43.37
CA THR A 359 6.52 8.06 -43.86
C THR A 359 7.42 7.09 -44.63
N LEU A 360 7.41 5.82 -44.27
CA LEU A 360 8.19 4.80 -44.98
C LEU A 360 7.48 4.37 -46.26
N ARG A 361 8.20 4.44 -47.39
CA ARG A 361 7.67 3.99 -48.70
C ARG A 361 7.75 2.48 -48.84
N LYS A 362 8.78 1.85 -48.26
CA LYS A 362 8.98 0.39 -48.22
C LYS A 362 9.29 -0.05 -46.78
N PRO A 363 8.29 -0.11 -45.90
CA PRO A 363 8.50 -0.38 -44.48
C PRO A 363 9.24 -1.70 -44.22
N ASP A 364 8.98 -2.76 -44.98
CA ASP A 364 9.61 -4.08 -44.76
C ASP A 364 11.13 -4.11 -44.98
N GLU A 365 11.63 -3.37 -45.98
CA GLU A 365 13.07 -3.24 -46.27
C GLU A 365 13.71 -2.24 -45.29
N GLN A 366 13.10 -1.06 -45.14
CA GLN A 366 13.64 0.03 -44.34
C GLN A 366 13.66 -0.30 -42.83
N LEU A 367 12.71 -1.07 -42.32
CA LEU A 367 12.71 -1.52 -40.92
C LEU A 367 13.75 -2.61 -40.65
N LYS A 368 14.11 -3.42 -41.66
CA LYS A 368 15.23 -4.38 -41.55
C LYS A 368 16.56 -3.63 -41.52
N GLU A 369 16.72 -2.62 -42.37
CA GLU A 369 17.86 -1.70 -42.35
C GLU A 369 17.99 -1.00 -40.99
N PHE A 370 16.88 -0.49 -40.44
CA PHE A 370 16.84 0.14 -39.13
C PHE A 370 17.32 -0.80 -38.01
N LYS A 371 16.92 -2.08 -38.05
CA LYS A 371 17.37 -3.10 -37.08
C LYS A 371 18.88 -3.36 -37.19
N GLY A 372 19.43 -3.36 -38.40
CA GLY A 372 20.86 -3.53 -38.65
C GLY A 372 21.70 -2.27 -38.39
N ALA A 373 21.08 -1.10 -38.31
CA ALA A 373 21.76 0.18 -38.17
C ALA A 373 22.37 0.40 -36.77
N GLY A 374 23.69 0.66 -36.76
CA GLY A 374 24.41 1.11 -35.56
C GLY A 374 24.11 2.57 -35.18
N LYS A 375 24.64 3.02 -34.03
CA LYS A 375 24.39 4.38 -33.49
C LYS A 375 24.71 5.51 -34.48
N VAL A 376 25.75 5.35 -35.30
CA VAL A 376 26.18 6.36 -36.28
C VAL A 376 25.22 6.45 -37.47
N ALA A 377 24.78 5.30 -38.00
CA ALA A 377 23.83 5.24 -39.11
C ALA A 377 22.44 5.75 -38.70
N LEU A 378 21.99 5.44 -37.48
CA LEU A 378 20.71 5.91 -36.95
C LEU A 378 20.59 7.45 -36.87
N ARG A 379 21.71 8.18 -36.75
CA ARG A 379 21.70 9.65 -36.76
C ARG A 379 21.26 10.23 -38.11
N LYS A 380 21.62 9.57 -39.22
CA LYS A 380 21.31 10.00 -40.59
C LYS A 380 20.09 9.31 -41.21
N PHE A 381 19.56 8.29 -40.52
CA PHE A 381 18.49 7.43 -41.04
C PHE A 381 17.21 8.19 -41.45
N LEU A 382 16.81 9.23 -40.70
CA LEU A 382 15.66 10.04 -41.09
C LEU A 382 15.97 10.97 -42.27
N ASP A 383 17.20 11.45 -42.41
CA ASP A 383 17.59 12.35 -43.51
C ASP A 383 17.59 11.62 -44.86
N GLU A 384 17.92 10.34 -44.87
CA GLU A 384 17.92 9.48 -46.06
C GLU A 384 16.50 9.20 -46.60
N ILE A 385 15.47 9.39 -45.78
CA ILE A 385 14.07 9.20 -46.18
C ILE A 385 13.57 10.46 -46.90
N LYS A 386 13.31 10.34 -48.20
CA LYS A 386 12.84 11.41 -49.12
C LYS A 386 11.40 11.91 -48.88
N THR A 387 10.77 11.61 -47.76
CA THR A 387 9.40 12.08 -47.46
C THR A 387 9.42 13.29 -46.56
N THR A 388 8.41 14.15 -46.70
CA THR A 388 8.24 15.37 -45.89
C THR A 388 8.22 15.09 -44.39
N ASP A 389 8.95 15.93 -43.67
CA ASP A 389 9.05 15.93 -42.22
C ASP A 389 7.73 16.41 -41.61
N THR A 390 7.23 15.69 -40.61
CA THR A 390 6.08 16.13 -39.80
C THR A 390 6.47 16.11 -38.33
N LYS A 391 6.02 17.10 -37.55
CA LYS A 391 6.33 17.16 -36.11
C LYS A 391 5.59 16.06 -35.34
N LEU A 392 6.22 15.54 -34.30
CA LEU A 392 5.61 14.61 -33.35
C LEU A 392 4.84 15.38 -32.27
N ASN A 393 3.69 14.85 -31.84
CA ASN A 393 2.82 15.48 -30.84
C ASN A 393 2.89 14.81 -29.45
N GLY A 394 3.83 13.89 -29.27
CA GLY A 394 4.04 13.16 -28.02
C GLY A 394 3.06 12.02 -27.75
N ARG A 395 1.96 11.87 -28.50
CA ARG A 395 0.93 10.86 -28.22
C ARG A 395 1.32 9.49 -28.79
N ILE A 396 1.29 8.47 -27.94
CA ILE A 396 1.43 7.06 -28.32
C ILE A 396 0.07 6.38 -28.28
N ASN A 397 -0.22 5.55 -29.28
CA ASN A 397 -1.43 4.74 -29.38
C ASN A 397 -1.09 3.25 -29.48
N LEU A 398 -2.13 2.40 -29.48
CA LEU A 398 -1.98 0.94 -29.58
C LEU A 398 -1.36 0.46 -30.89
N ASP A 399 -1.34 1.30 -31.94
CA ASP A 399 -0.73 0.96 -33.24
C ASP A 399 0.76 1.34 -33.31
N THR A 400 1.30 1.97 -32.27
CA THR A 400 2.69 2.41 -32.21
C THR A 400 3.55 1.38 -31.49
N ILE A 401 4.63 0.98 -32.15
CA ILE A 401 5.68 0.11 -31.65
C ILE A 401 6.85 0.97 -31.17
N LEU A 402 7.40 0.64 -30.01
CA LEU A 402 8.57 1.28 -29.43
C LEU A 402 9.82 0.54 -29.92
N LEU A 403 10.58 1.14 -30.82
CA LEU A 403 11.65 0.44 -31.52
C LEU A 403 12.97 0.39 -30.74
N LYS A 404 13.44 1.53 -30.26
CA LYS A 404 14.76 1.66 -29.64
C LYS A 404 14.84 2.92 -28.79
N VAL A 405 15.50 2.83 -27.65
CA VAL A 405 15.93 4.00 -26.85
C VAL A 405 17.44 4.19 -26.98
N SER A 406 17.90 5.44 -26.94
CA SER A 406 19.30 5.76 -26.69
C SER A 406 19.41 6.64 -25.45
N GLY A 407 20.29 6.22 -24.54
CA GLY A 407 20.90 7.08 -23.53
C GLY A 407 22.10 7.80 -24.11
#